data_AF-A0A9P9EFM9-F1
#
_entry.id   AF-A0A9P9EFM9-F1
#
_cell.length_a   1.000
_cell.length_b   1.000
_cell.length_c   1.000
_cell.angle_alpha   90.00
_cell.angle_beta   90.00
_cell.angle_gamma   90.00
#
_symmetry.space_group_name_H-M   'P 1'
#
loop_
_entity.id
_entity.type
_entity.pdbx_description
1 polymer ?
#
loop_
_entity_poly.entity_id
_entity_poly.type
_entity_poly.pdbx_seq_one_letter_code
_entity_poly.pdbx_strand_id
1 'polypeptide(L)'
;MLSKISPLILLVATAGAIPTVLNPRADWVWDVRGFTSTCTAATCRYGFDISGQVGPRGEPSFDAKGCIGTSVQGEYKSCAVVGLDVPGDVRVQEFNSGREIGAIISVQYTFEKDGERTTYEGNNTVAHTNGGGSIGFSIVPIAKFGDPIKA
;
A
#
# COMPACT_ATOMS: atom_id res chain seq x y z
N MET A 1 58.60 -18.58 -27.80
CA MET A 1 57.46 -17.80 -28.34
C MET A 1 56.17 -18.36 -27.77
N LEU A 2 55.35 -17.47 -27.22
CA LEU A 2 53.95 -17.57 -26.78
C LEU A 2 53.58 -18.56 -25.64
N SER A 3 53.49 -17.97 -24.44
CA SER A 3 52.83 -18.51 -23.25
C SER A 3 51.30 -18.49 -23.42
N LYS A 4 50.63 -19.58 -23.03
CA LYS A 4 49.18 -19.75 -23.07
C LYS A 4 48.52 -18.92 -21.97
N ILE A 5 47.61 -18.02 -22.34
CA ILE A 5 46.80 -17.22 -21.41
C ILE A 5 45.43 -17.92 -21.31
N SER A 6 45.12 -18.49 -20.14
CA SER A 6 43.77 -18.97 -19.81
C SER A 6 42.92 -17.80 -19.29
N PRO A 7 41.73 -17.52 -19.87
CA PRO A 7 40.80 -16.56 -19.30
C PRO A 7 39.97 -17.23 -18.18
N LEU A 8 40.06 -16.68 -16.97
CA LEU A 8 39.16 -17.00 -15.86
C LEU A 8 37.86 -16.22 -16.06
N ILE A 9 36.77 -16.90 -16.40
CA ILE A 9 35.44 -16.29 -16.53
C ILE A 9 34.78 -16.27 -15.14
N LEU A 10 34.65 -15.10 -14.52
CA LEU A 10 33.84 -14.93 -13.31
C LEU A 10 32.35 -14.89 -13.69
N LEU A 11 31.60 -15.94 -13.34
CA LEU A 11 30.14 -15.91 -13.34
C LEU A 11 29.67 -15.08 -12.14
N VAL A 12 29.16 -13.87 -12.40
CA VAL A 12 28.41 -13.10 -11.40
C VAL A 12 27.00 -13.66 -11.35
N ALA A 13 26.71 -14.46 -10.32
CA ALA A 13 25.35 -14.90 -10.02
C ALA A 13 24.59 -13.74 -9.37
N THR A 14 23.79 -13.02 -10.15
CA THR A 14 22.79 -12.10 -9.60
C THR A 14 21.66 -12.92 -9.01
N ALA A 15 21.70 -13.16 -7.70
CA ALA A 15 20.57 -13.68 -6.95
C ALA A 15 19.48 -12.60 -6.96
N GLY A 16 18.51 -12.72 -7.87
CA GLY A 16 17.27 -11.95 -7.79
C GLY A 16 16.50 -12.43 -6.57
N ALA A 17 16.42 -11.60 -5.53
CA ALA A 17 15.48 -11.83 -4.45
C ALA A 17 14.07 -11.74 -5.04
N ILE A 18 13.33 -12.84 -4.97
CA ILE A 18 11.92 -12.87 -5.36
C ILE A 18 11.13 -12.40 -4.12
N PRO A 19 10.31 -11.35 -4.20
CA PRO A 19 9.50 -10.93 -3.07
C PRO A 19 8.56 -12.09 -2.68
N THR A 20 8.61 -12.51 -1.42
CA THR A 20 7.76 -13.58 -0.91
C THR A 20 6.40 -13.01 -0.57
N VAL A 21 5.36 -13.39 -1.31
CA VAL A 21 3.97 -13.02 -0.98
C VAL A 21 3.54 -13.86 0.22
N LEU A 22 3.49 -13.25 1.40
CA LEU A 22 2.92 -13.85 2.60
C LEU A 22 1.51 -13.28 2.80
N ASN A 23 0.55 -14.15 3.11
CA ASN A 23 -0.81 -13.75 3.43
C ASN A 23 -0.84 -13.23 4.88
N PRO A 24 -1.06 -11.92 5.12
CA PRO A 24 -1.22 -11.37 6.47
C PRO A 24 -2.44 -11.98 7.17
N ARG A 25 -2.39 -12.05 8.50
CA ARG A 25 -3.48 -12.64 9.29
C ARG A 25 -4.74 -11.76 9.24
N ALA A 26 -5.90 -12.40 9.26
CA ALA A 26 -7.21 -11.75 9.23
C ALA A 26 -7.57 -10.93 10.49
N ASP A 27 -6.72 -10.95 11.53
CA ASP A 27 -6.92 -10.23 12.79
C ASP A 27 -6.27 -8.83 12.81
N TRP A 28 -5.45 -8.49 11.82
CA TRP A 28 -4.88 -7.15 11.71
C TRP A 28 -5.73 -6.28 10.80
N VAL A 29 -6.39 -5.29 11.39
CA VAL A 29 -7.37 -4.44 10.70
C VAL A 29 -6.89 -2.99 10.68
N TRP A 30 -7.03 -2.35 9.52
CA TRP A 30 -6.86 -0.91 9.35
C TRP A 30 -8.23 -0.24 9.34
N ASP A 31 -8.39 0.80 10.15
CA ASP A 31 -9.65 1.51 10.34
C ASP A 31 -9.68 2.76 9.47
N VAL A 32 -10.61 2.79 8.52
CA VAL A 32 -10.87 3.91 7.62
C VAL A 32 -12.00 4.75 8.20
N ARG A 33 -11.76 6.05 8.32
CA ARG A 33 -12.73 7.02 8.86
C ARG A 33 -12.94 8.17 7.90
N GLY A 34 -14.14 8.75 7.97
CA GLY A 34 -14.47 9.95 7.22
C GLY A 34 -14.47 9.74 5.70
N PHE A 35 -14.64 8.50 5.23
CA PHE A 35 -14.62 8.20 3.80
C PHE A 35 -15.74 8.91 3.08
N THR A 36 -15.35 9.64 2.04
CA THR A 36 -16.25 10.24 1.06
C THR A 36 -15.75 9.88 -0.32
N SER A 37 -16.68 9.62 -1.24
CA SER A 37 -16.38 9.48 -2.66
C SER A 37 -17.56 10.02 -3.46
N THR A 38 -17.29 11.05 -4.28
CA THR A 38 -18.31 11.74 -5.08
C THR A 38 -17.92 11.71 -6.54
N CYS A 39 -18.83 11.18 -7.36
CA CYS A 39 -18.62 10.99 -8.78
C CYS A 39 -19.22 12.11 -9.61
N THR A 40 -18.45 12.56 -10.59
CA THR A 40 -18.91 13.34 -11.74
C THR A 40 -19.03 12.44 -12.96
N ALA A 41 -19.44 12.99 -14.10
CA ALA A 41 -19.45 12.25 -15.37
C ALA A 41 -18.05 11.77 -15.82
N ALA A 42 -16.97 12.40 -15.32
CA ALA A 42 -15.60 12.12 -15.78
C ALA A 42 -14.77 11.32 -14.78
N THR A 43 -14.93 11.55 -13.48
CA THR A 43 -14.15 10.89 -12.42
C THR A 43 -14.84 11.00 -11.07
N CYS A 44 -14.44 10.17 -10.10
CA CYS A 44 -14.80 10.35 -8.71
C CYS A 44 -13.62 10.93 -7.93
N ARG A 45 -13.94 11.75 -6.94
CA ARG A 45 -12.99 12.27 -5.97
C ARG A 45 -13.28 11.61 -4.63
N TYR A 46 -12.24 11.09 -4.01
CA TYR A 46 -12.34 10.44 -2.71
C TYR A 46 -11.44 11.13 -1.68
N GLY A 47 -11.81 10.96 -0.41
CA GLY A 47 -11.06 11.46 0.74
C GLY A 47 -11.38 10.64 1.98
N PHE A 48 -10.37 10.29 2.77
CA PHE A 48 -10.51 9.60 4.05
C PHE A 48 -9.25 9.75 4.91
N ASP A 49 -9.35 9.30 6.16
CA ASP A 49 -8.23 9.02 7.04
C ASP A 49 -8.17 7.51 7.30
N ILE A 50 -6.97 6.98 7.58
CA ILE A 50 -6.79 5.57 7.88
C ILE A 50 -5.74 5.37 8.96
N SER A 51 -6.01 4.46 9.90
CA SER A 51 -5.07 4.11 10.96
C SER A 51 -4.96 2.60 11.13
N GLY A 52 -3.79 2.13 11.56
CA GLY A 52 -3.53 0.73 11.88
C GLY A 52 -2.87 0.64 13.25
N GLN A 53 -3.33 -0.29 14.08
CA GLN A 53 -2.65 -0.65 15.32
C GLN A 53 -1.36 -1.42 15.02
N VAL A 54 -0.53 -1.63 16.04
CA VAL A 54 0.67 -2.49 15.96
C VAL A 54 0.26 -3.85 15.40
N GLY A 55 1.01 -4.30 14.38
CA GLY A 55 0.71 -5.55 13.70
C GLY A 55 1.09 -6.79 14.51
N PRO A 56 0.62 -7.97 14.08
CA PRO A 56 0.77 -9.22 14.83
C PRO A 56 2.22 -9.70 14.97
N ARG A 57 3.16 -9.16 14.21
CA ARG A 57 4.60 -9.45 14.32
C ARG A 57 5.40 -8.23 14.78
N GLY A 58 4.73 -7.25 15.39
CA GLY A 58 5.35 -6.00 15.84
C GLY A 58 5.62 -5.01 14.72
N GLU A 59 4.85 -5.09 13.63
CA GLU A 59 4.79 -4.02 12.63
C GLU A 59 4.39 -2.70 13.31
N PRO A 60 4.99 -1.56 12.93
CA PRO A 60 4.64 -0.29 13.54
C PRO A 60 3.16 0.04 13.31
N SER A 61 2.54 0.69 14.29
CA SER A 61 1.25 1.35 14.10
C SER A 61 1.40 2.57 13.21
N PHE A 62 0.34 2.96 12.52
CA PHE A 62 0.32 4.19 11.73
C PHE A 62 -1.00 4.95 11.90
N ASP A 63 -0.93 6.27 11.73
CA ASP A 63 -2.11 7.14 11.58
C ASP A 63 -1.91 8.07 10.37
N ALA A 64 -2.63 7.83 9.29
CA ALA A 64 -2.52 8.59 8.06
C ALA A 64 -3.77 9.47 7.86
N LYS A 65 -3.53 10.75 7.58
CA LYS A 65 -4.58 11.77 7.39
C LYS A 65 -4.55 12.36 6.00
N GLY A 66 -5.71 12.78 5.53
CA GLY A 66 -5.83 13.48 4.24
C GLY A 66 -5.46 12.59 3.06
N CYS A 67 -5.91 11.34 3.08
CA CYS A 67 -5.77 10.41 1.97
C CYS A 67 -6.79 10.79 0.88
N ILE A 68 -6.37 11.66 -0.05
CA ILE A 68 -7.25 12.28 -1.05
C ILE A 68 -6.78 11.90 -2.45
N GLY A 69 -7.73 11.60 -3.33
CA GLY A 69 -7.40 11.31 -4.72
C GLY A 69 -8.59 11.35 -5.66
N THR A 70 -8.32 10.87 -6.88
CA THR A 70 -9.29 10.70 -7.95
C THR A 70 -9.20 9.25 -8.43
N SER A 71 -10.30 8.68 -8.91
CA SER A 71 -10.34 7.28 -9.42
C SER A 71 -9.64 7.06 -10.77
N VAL A 72 -8.57 7.82 -11.03
CA VAL A 72 -7.69 7.56 -12.16
C VAL A 72 -6.93 6.28 -11.85
N GLN A 73 -7.21 5.23 -12.62
CA GLN A 73 -6.60 3.91 -12.42
C GLN A 73 -5.10 3.96 -12.70
N GLY A 74 -4.34 3.16 -11.94
CA GLY A 74 -2.91 2.94 -12.14
C GLY A 74 -1.92 3.69 -11.24
N GLU A 75 -2.36 4.64 -10.40
CA GLU A 75 -1.45 5.38 -9.51
C GLU A 75 -1.89 5.41 -8.04
N TYR A 76 -1.05 4.87 -7.16
CA TYR A 76 -1.12 5.05 -5.71
C TYR A 76 -0.60 6.43 -5.32
N LYS A 77 -1.31 7.12 -4.42
CA LYS A 77 -0.94 8.45 -3.93
C LYS A 77 -0.73 8.45 -2.42
N SER A 78 0.35 9.06 -1.96
CA SER A 78 0.63 9.24 -0.54
C SER A 78 -0.46 10.06 0.14
N CYS A 79 -0.83 9.68 1.36
CA CYS A 79 -1.65 10.51 2.22
C CYS A 79 -0.87 11.78 2.64
N ALA A 80 -1.58 12.87 2.92
CA ALA A 80 -0.95 14.16 3.20
C ALA A 80 -0.08 14.15 4.47
N VAL A 81 -0.51 13.43 5.50
CA VAL A 81 0.22 13.26 6.75
C VAL A 81 0.26 11.78 7.09
N VAL A 82 1.45 11.27 7.42
CA VAL A 82 1.64 9.89 7.88
C VAL A 82 2.35 9.93 9.23
N GLY A 83 1.62 9.61 10.29
CA GLY A 83 2.16 9.41 11.63
C GLY A 83 2.71 8.01 11.75
N LEU A 84 4.04 7.88 11.64
CA LEU A 84 4.78 6.63 11.72
C LEU A 84 6.11 6.90 12.44
N ASP A 85 6.46 6.06 13.43
CA ASP A 85 7.69 6.23 14.22
C ASP A 85 8.96 5.78 13.49
N VAL A 86 8.81 5.18 12.31
CA VAL A 86 9.89 4.73 11.43
C VAL A 86 9.70 5.34 10.04
N PRO A 87 10.75 5.38 9.18
CA PRO A 87 10.57 5.79 7.80
C PRO A 87 9.53 4.92 7.09
N GLY A 88 8.63 5.55 6.34
CA GLY A 88 7.56 4.85 5.64
C GLY A 88 6.54 5.78 5.02
N ASP A 89 5.51 5.20 4.42
CA ASP A 89 4.46 5.92 3.71
C ASP A 89 3.16 5.11 3.74
N VAL A 90 2.03 5.80 3.63
CA VAL A 90 0.72 5.21 3.40
C VAL A 90 0.18 5.79 2.12
N ARG A 91 0.00 4.93 1.12
CA ARG A 91 -0.50 5.30 -0.19
C ARG A 91 -1.84 4.66 -0.46
N VAL A 92 -2.67 5.37 -1.22
CA VAL A 92 -4.06 4.96 -1.47
C VAL A 92 -4.41 5.11 -2.94
N GLN A 93 -5.35 4.28 -3.37
CA GLN A 93 -5.95 4.35 -4.70
C GLN A 93 -7.41 3.93 -4.64
N GLU A 94 -8.24 4.55 -5.48
CA GLU A 94 -9.60 4.10 -5.76
C GLU A 94 -9.70 3.51 -7.17
N PHE A 95 -10.23 2.29 -7.27
CA PHE A 95 -10.69 1.71 -8.54
C PHE A 95 -12.20 1.86 -8.62
N ASN A 96 -12.65 2.82 -9.44
CA ASN A 96 -14.07 3.04 -9.69
C ASN A 96 -14.66 1.89 -10.53
N SER A 97 -15.66 1.21 -9.99
CA SER A 97 -16.38 0.11 -10.64
C SER A 97 -17.67 0.57 -11.31
N GLY A 98 -17.97 1.86 -11.28
CA GLY A 98 -19.19 2.48 -11.80
C GLY A 98 -19.94 3.21 -10.69
N ARG A 99 -20.55 4.35 -11.04
CA ARG A 99 -21.23 5.26 -10.09
C ARG A 99 -22.26 4.58 -9.18
N GLU A 100 -22.98 3.59 -9.70
CA GLU A 100 -24.02 2.86 -8.98
C GLU A 100 -23.53 1.55 -8.34
N ILE A 101 -22.29 1.13 -8.62
CA ILE A 101 -21.67 -0.09 -8.09
C ILE A 101 -20.78 0.24 -6.89
N GLY A 102 -20.06 1.36 -6.96
CA GLY A 102 -19.09 1.77 -5.95
C GLY A 102 -17.66 1.65 -6.46
N ALA A 103 -16.74 1.53 -5.52
CA ALA A 103 -15.32 1.46 -5.80
C ALA A 103 -14.57 0.51 -4.87
N ILE A 104 -13.41 0.06 -5.32
CA ILE A 104 -12.44 -0.65 -4.50
C ILE A 104 -11.44 0.38 -3.99
N ILE A 105 -11.35 0.53 -2.67
CA ILE A 105 -10.30 1.32 -2.01
C ILE A 105 -9.14 0.39 -1.71
N SER A 106 -8.00 0.69 -2.31
CA SER A 106 -6.75 -0.05 -2.13
C SER A 106 -5.75 0.81 -1.37
N VAL A 107 -5.05 0.20 -0.42
CA VAL A 107 -4.09 0.84 0.46
C VAL A 107 -2.78 0.08 0.44
N GLN A 108 -1.68 0.82 0.31
CA GLN A 108 -0.31 0.36 0.52
C GLN A 108 0.24 1.02 1.79
N TYR A 109 0.65 0.20 2.75
CA TYR A 109 1.37 0.65 3.93
C TYR A 109 2.81 0.15 3.86
N THR A 110 3.76 1.07 3.70
CA THR A 110 5.19 0.77 3.60
C THR A 110 5.92 1.30 4.83
N PHE A 111 6.85 0.52 5.39
CA PHE A 111 7.74 0.97 6.45
C PHE A 111 9.11 0.29 6.37
N GLU A 112 10.11 0.94 6.94
CA GLU A 112 11.48 0.45 7.06
C GLU A 112 11.80 0.09 8.50
N LYS A 113 12.16 -1.17 8.75
CA LYS A 113 12.47 -1.68 10.08
C LYS A 113 13.48 -2.82 9.97
N ASP A 114 14.46 -2.86 10.88
CA ASP A 114 15.45 -3.94 10.97
C ASP A 114 16.22 -4.22 9.66
N GLY A 115 16.43 -3.18 8.84
CA GLY A 115 17.12 -3.28 7.54
C GLY A 115 16.27 -3.81 6.38
N GLU A 116 14.96 -3.98 6.58
CA GLU A 116 14.01 -4.43 5.56
C GLU A 116 12.96 -3.35 5.30
N ARG A 117 12.66 -3.09 4.02
CA ARG A 117 11.50 -2.32 3.61
C ARG A 117 10.35 -3.29 3.39
N THR A 118 9.32 -3.18 4.22
CA THR A 118 8.11 -4.01 4.14
C THR A 118 6.97 -3.18 3.60
N THR A 119 6.20 -3.74 2.65
CA THR A 119 4.95 -3.19 2.15
C THR A 119 3.81 -4.16 2.40
N TYR A 120 2.73 -3.68 3.00
CA TYR A 120 1.46 -4.39 3.08
C TYR A 120 0.45 -3.76 2.13
N GLU A 121 -0.35 -4.60 1.48
CA GLU A 121 -1.48 -4.18 0.67
C GLU A 121 -2.78 -4.71 1.25
N GLY A 122 -3.81 -3.88 1.27
CA GLY A 122 -5.16 -4.22 1.67
C GLY A 122 -6.17 -3.49 0.81
N ASN A 123 -7.36 -4.05 0.65
CA ASN A 123 -8.44 -3.36 -0.02
C ASN A 123 -9.82 -3.67 0.57
N ASN A 124 -10.80 -2.84 0.24
CA ASN A 124 -12.21 -3.11 0.50
C ASN A 124 -13.09 -2.48 -0.59
N THR A 125 -14.25 -3.08 -0.86
CA THR A 125 -15.25 -2.55 -1.79
C THR A 125 -16.29 -1.76 -1.02
N VAL A 126 -16.56 -0.53 -1.45
CA VAL A 126 -17.49 0.40 -0.80
C VAL A 126 -18.35 1.11 -1.84
N ALA A 127 -19.58 1.47 -1.45
CA ALA A 127 -20.42 2.32 -2.28
C ALA A 127 -19.87 3.77 -2.30
N HIS A 128 -20.08 4.48 -3.41
CA HIS A 128 -19.82 5.91 -3.46
C HIS A 128 -20.81 6.64 -2.54
N THR A 129 -20.30 7.60 -1.75
CA THR A 129 -21.16 8.34 -0.83
C THR A 129 -22.06 9.35 -1.55
N ASN A 130 -21.59 9.94 -2.66
CA ASN A 130 -22.37 10.85 -3.52
C ASN A 130 -23.18 11.93 -2.76
N GLY A 131 -22.60 12.48 -1.69
CA GLY A 131 -23.24 13.52 -0.86
C GLY A 131 -24.04 13.00 0.35
N GLY A 132 -24.18 11.68 0.52
CA GLY A 132 -24.92 11.03 1.63
C GLY A 132 -24.24 11.05 3.00
N GLY A 133 -23.20 11.88 3.19
CA GLY A 133 -22.37 11.89 4.39
C GLY A 133 -21.16 10.95 4.31
N SER A 134 -20.24 11.09 5.27
CA SER A 134 -19.05 10.25 5.34
C SER A 134 -19.32 8.92 6.04
N ILE A 135 -18.67 7.85 5.60
CA ILE A 135 -18.74 6.52 6.23
C ILE A 135 -17.39 6.09 6.81
N GLY A 136 -17.40 5.05 7.63
CA GLY A 136 -16.20 4.35 8.08
C GLY A 136 -16.29 2.87 7.71
N PHE A 137 -15.15 2.24 7.53
CA PHE A 137 -15.04 0.81 7.25
C PHE A 137 -13.65 0.30 7.60
N SER A 138 -13.46 -1.01 7.48
CA SER A 138 -12.22 -1.68 7.83
C SER A 138 -11.55 -2.27 6.59
N ILE A 139 -10.23 -2.19 6.52
CA ILE A 139 -9.41 -2.89 5.52
C ILE A 139 -8.58 -3.93 6.23
N VAL A 140 -8.63 -5.17 5.75
CA VAL A 140 -7.72 -6.23 6.18
C VAL A 140 -6.61 -6.31 5.13
N PRO A 141 -5.32 -6.28 5.52
CA PRO A 141 -4.24 -6.55 4.60
C PRO A 141 -4.43 -7.93 3.97
N ILE A 142 -4.03 -8.08 2.71
CA ILE A 142 -4.17 -9.32 1.92
C ILE A 142 -2.85 -9.72 1.25
N ALA A 143 -1.87 -8.84 1.20
CA ALA A 143 -0.55 -9.15 0.70
C ALA A 143 0.53 -8.45 1.52
N LYS A 144 1.70 -9.09 1.57
CA LYS A 144 2.93 -8.57 2.15
C LYS A 144 4.05 -8.76 1.14
N PHE A 145 4.87 -7.72 0.98
CA PHE A 145 6.09 -7.70 0.20
C PHE A 145 7.22 -7.18 1.09
N GLY A 146 8.44 -7.69 0.89
CA GLY A 146 9.59 -7.31 1.70
C GLY A 146 10.85 -7.32 0.84
N ASP A 147 11.64 -6.25 0.93
CA ASP A 147 12.89 -6.08 0.22
C ASP A 147 14.00 -5.63 1.19
N PRO A 148 15.23 -6.17 1.08
CA PRO A 148 16.36 -5.66 1.84
C PRO A 148 16.66 -4.20 1.48
N ILE A 149 16.91 -3.36 2.49
CA ILE A 149 17.36 -1.99 2.28
C ILE A 149 18.85 -2.04 1.90
N LYS A 150 19.16 -1.68 0.65
CA LYS A 150 20.55 -1.56 0.20
C LYS A 150 21.15 -0.29 0.81
N ALA A 151 22.26 -0.46 1.54
CA ALA A 151 23.08 0.62 2.10
C ALA A 151 23.86 1.37 1.01
#